data_AF-A0A2V4RKL4-F1
#
_entry.id   AF-A0A2V4RKL4-F1
#
_cell.length_a   1.000
_cell.length_b   1.000
_cell.length_c   1.000
_cell.angle_alpha   90.00
_cell.angle_beta   90.00
_cell.angle_gamma   90.00
#
_symmetry.space_group_name_H-M   'P 1'
#
loop_
_entity.id
_entity.type
_entity.pdbx_description
1 polymer ?
#
loop_
_entity_poly.entity_id
_entity_poly.type
_entity_poly.pdbx_seq_one_letter_code
_entity_poly.pdbx_strand_id
1 'polypeptide(L)'
;MSSFIPFDRSQPYLLPPDLKSWLPADDMAHFVVAAVERVPMSVFCVPARTGGKAQYHPCLMLALLIFSYANGLFSSRRIERATYRDIGVRFVAANLHPDHDTIATFRRTNQVAIEAAFAQVLLLARETGLLRLGVVSINGTKIDA
;
A
#
# COMPACT_ATOMS: atom_id res chain seq x y z
N MET A 1 10.71 -3.57 -44.33
CA MET A 1 9.35 -3.71 -43.78
C MET A 1 9.47 -3.79 -42.27
N SER A 2 8.88 -2.86 -41.54
CA SER A 2 8.87 -2.88 -40.07
C SER A 2 7.93 -4.00 -39.60
N SER A 3 8.48 -4.99 -38.90
CA SER A 3 7.70 -6.04 -38.23
C SER A 3 7.17 -5.49 -36.90
N PHE A 4 5.86 -5.42 -36.75
CA PHE A 4 5.22 -5.06 -35.48
C PHE A 4 4.89 -6.30 -34.66
N ILE A 5 4.93 -6.19 -33.34
CA ILE A 5 4.48 -7.25 -32.42
C ILE A 5 2.95 -7.21 -32.36
N PRO A 6 2.23 -8.33 -32.61
CA PRO A 6 0.78 -8.37 -32.51
C PRO A 6 0.33 -8.24 -31.04
N PHE A 7 -0.84 -7.62 -30.82
CA PHE A 7 -1.45 -7.49 -29.49
C PHE A 7 -2.92 -7.97 -29.53
N ASP A 8 -3.34 -8.75 -28.54
CA ASP A 8 -4.72 -9.21 -28.37
C ASP A 8 -5.18 -8.97 -26.93
N ARG A 9 -6.27 -8.20 -26.76
CA ARG A 9 -6.84 -7.90 -25.43
C ARG A 9 -7.80 -8.98 -24.93
N SER A 10 -8.18 -9.91 -25.80
CA SER A 10 -9.06 -11.03 -25.49
C SER A 10 -8.30 -12.31 -25.13
N GLN A 11 -6.97 -12.31 -25.27
CA GLN A 11 -6.13 -13.44 -24.92
C GLN A 11 -6.28 -13.80 -23.42
N PRO A 12 -6.82 -14.98 -23.10
CA PRO A 12 -6.97 -15.41 -21.72
C PRO A 12 -5.67 -15.97 -21.15
N TYR A 13 -5.45 -15.80 -19.86
CA TYR A 13 -4.46 -16.59 -19.11
C TYR A 13 -5.07 -17.95 -18.72
N LEU A 14 -4.32 -19.04 -18.89
CA LEU A 14 -4.76 -20.39 -18.54
C LEU A 14 -4.87 -20.59 -17.01
N LEU A 15 -3.94 -20.01 -16.26
CA LEU A 15 -3.94 -19.94 -14.80
C LEU A 15 -3.70 -18.48 -14.38
N PRO A 16 -4.25 -18.01 -13.25
CA PRO A 16 -3.93 -16.69 -12.74
C PRO A 16 -2.41 -16.58 -12.57
N PRO A 17 -1.74 -15.64 -13.24
CA PRO A 17 -0.35 -15.34 -12.94
C PRO A 17 -0.17 -15.04 -11.45
N ASP A 18 0.94 -15.48 -10.87
CA ASP A 18 1.30 -15.13 -9.49
C ASP A 18 1.30 -13.60 -9.36
N LEU A 19 0.71 -13.08 -8.28
CA LEU A 19 0.68 -11.63 -8.00
C LEU A 19 2.10 -11.05 -8.02
N LYS A 20 3.10 -11.83 -7.55
CA LYS A 20 4.51 -11.43 -7.56
C LYS A 20 5.08 -11.27 -8.97
N SER A 21 4.56 -12.04 -9.95
CA SER A 21 5.03 -11.97 -11.34
C SER A 21 4.57 -10.72 -12.07
N TRP A 22 3.61 -9.97 -11.52
CA TRP A 22 3.15 -8.71 -12.10
C TRP A 22 4.10 -7.53 -11.89
N LEU A 23 5.01 -7.66 -10.94
CA LEU A 23 5.93 -6.60 -10.55
C LEU A 23 7.39 -7.04 -10.80
N PRO A 24 8.27 -6.11 -11.21
CA PRO A 24 9.71 -6.33 -11.18
C PRO A 24 10.18 -6.69 -9.78
N ALA A 25 11.23 -7.52 -9.68
CA ALA A 25 11.76 -7.97 -8.38
C ALA A 25 12.30 -6.82 -7.51
N ASP A 26 12.68 -5.70 -8.12
CA ASP A 26 13.18 -4.47 -7.48
C ASP A 26 12.09 -3.42 -7.24
N ASP A 27 10.80 -3.76 -7.44
CA ASP A 27 9.69 -2.84 -7.22
C ASP A 27 9.53 -2.46 -5.74
N MET A 28 9.25 -1.17 -5.50
CA MET A 28 9.02 -0.61 -4.15
C MET A 28 7.90 -1.33 -3.39
N ALA A 29 6.90 -1.91 -4.08
CA ALA A 29 5.82 -2.64 -3.45
C ALA A 29 6.33 -3.83 -2.63
N HIS A 30 7.35 -4.55 -3.12
CA HIS A 30 7.99 -5.64 -2.39
C HIS A 30 8.65 -5.14 -1.11
N PHE A 31 9.36 -4.01 -1.21
CA PHE A 31 9.98 -3.38 -0.05
C PHE A 31 8.94 -2.97 1.00
N VAL A 32 7.85 -2.31 0.60
CA VAL A 32 6.83 -1.85 1.56
C VAL A 32 6.20 -3.03 2.29
N VAL A 33 5.85 -4.11 1.58
CA VAL A 33 5.28 -5.31 2.21
C VAL A 33 6.26 -5.90 3.23
N ALA A 34 7.52 -6.10 2.85
CA ALA A 34 8.54 -6.66 3.74
C ALA A 34 8.89 -5.73 4.93
N ALA A 35 8.86 -4.42 4.73
CA ALA A 35 9.13 -3.45 5.79
C ALA A 35 7.99 -3.42 6.82
N VAL A 36 6.74 -3.50 6.36
CA VAL A 36 5.56 -3.51 7.23
C VAL A 36 5.47 -4.79 8.06
N GLU A 37 5.94 -5.93 7.55
CA GLU A 37 6.02 -7.18 8.33
C GLU A 37 6.91 -7.05 9.58
N ARG A 38 7.84 -6.09 9.62
CA ARG A 38 8.72 -5.84 10.77
C ARG A 38 8.10 -4.90 11.82
N VAL A 39 6.97 -4.26 11.50
CA VAL A 39 6.29 -3.34 12.42
C VAL A 39 5.50 -4.14 13.46
N PRO A 40 5.62 -3.84 14.76
CA PRO A 40 4.86 -4.54 15.79
C PRO A 40 3.36 -4.23 15.66
N MET A 41 2.55 -5.24 15.28
CA MET A 41 1.12 -5.04 15.03
C MET A 41 0.28 -4.80 16.29
N SER A 42 0.82 -5.09 17.47
CA SER A 42 0.14 -4.90 18.77
C SER A 42 -0.17 -3.44 19.10
N VAL A 43 0.50 -2.48 18.43
CA VAL A 43 0.25 -1.04 18.61
C VAL A 43 -0.97 -0.55 17.83
N PHE A 44 -1.50 -1.37 16.91
CA PHE A 44 -2.68 -1.04 16.11
C PHE A 44 -3.95 -1.46 16.84
N CYS A 45 -4.84 -0.51 17.04
CA CYS A 45 -6.18 -0.76 17.55
C CYS A 45 -7.07 -1.30 16.44
N VAL A 46 -7.48 -2.55 16.60
CA VAL A 46 -8.52 -3.21 15.81
C VAL A 46 -9.65 -3.59 16.75
N PRO A 47 -10.72 -2.79 16.83
CA PRO A 47 -11.81 -3.09 17.73
C PRO A 47 -12.44 -4.43 17.35
N ALA A 48 -12.57 -5.33 18.32
CA ALA A 48 -13.26 -6.59 18.12
C ALA A 48 -14.69 -6.32 17.65
N ARG A 49 -15.07 -6.87 16.50
CA ARG A 49 -16.43 -6.78 15.99
C ARG A 49 -17.19 -8.04 16.33
N THR A 50 -18.32 -7.87 17.04
CA THR A 50 -19.24 -8.96 17.40
C THR A 50 -20.23 -9.32 16.28
N GLY A 51 -20.09 -8.71 15.09
CA GLY A 51 -20.92 -8.99 13.91
C GLY A 51 -20.49 -8.19 12.67
N GLY A 52 -20.91 -8.64 11.48
CA GLY A 52 -20.60 -8.02 10.18
C GLY A 52 -19.53 -8.76 9.36
N LYS A 53 -19.02 -8.10 8.30
CA LYS A 53 -17.95 -8.65 7.44
C LYS A 53 -16.65 -8.81 8.25
N ALA A 54 -15.87 -9.85 7.89
CA ALA A 54 -14.54 -10.07 8.44
C ALA A 54 -13.66 -8.82 8.27
N GLN A 55 -12.83 -8.54 9.27
CA GLN A 55 -11.92 -7.38 9.27
C GLN A 55 -10.64 -7.69 8.50
N TYR A 56 -10.10 -6.68 7.83
CA TYR A 56 -8.77 -6.78 7.24
C TYR A 56 -7.69 -6.75 8.31
N HIS A 57 -6.61 -7.50 8.07
CA HIS A 57 -5.46 -7.53 8.96
C HIS A 57 -4.74 -6.17 8.97
N PRO A 58 -4.27 -5.65 10.14
CA PRO A 58 -3.57 -4.37 10.24
C PRO A 58 -2.35 -4.25 9.33
N CYS A 59 -1.59 -5.33 9.17
CA CYS A 59 -0.44 -5.40 8.27
C CYS A 59 -0.84 -5.00 6.83
N LEU A 60 -1.94 -5.55 6.31
CA LEU A 60 -2.44 -5.24 4.97
C LEU A 60 -2.91 -3.79 4.87
N MET A 61 -3.66 -3.31 5.87
CA MET A 61 -4.17 -1.94 5.89
C MET A 61 -3.04 -0.92 5.97
N LEU A 62 -2.01 -1.20 6.78
CA LEU A 62 -0.82 -0.36 6.92
C LEU A 62 -0.02 -0.33 5.61
N ALA A 63 0.31 -1.50 5.04
CA ALA A 63 1.04 -1.58 3.78
C ALA A 63 0.32 -0.84 2.65
N LEU A 64 -1.01 -1.01 2.55
CA LEU A 64 -1.84 -0.30 1.59
C LEU A 64 -1.73 1.22 1.74
N LEU A 65 -1.80 1.73 2.97
CA LEU A 65 -1.68 3.17 3.23
C LEU A 65 -0.28 3.70 2.92
N ILE A 66 0.77 3.03 3.39
CA ILE A 66 2.16 3.46 3.17
C ILE A 66 2.48 3.49 1.67
N PHE A 67 2.18 2.41 0.94
CA PHE A 67 2.42 2.34 -0.49
C PHE A 67 1.61 3.38 -1.25
N SER A 68 0.34 3.59 -0.88
CA SER A 68 -0.51 4.61 -1.49
C SER A 68 0.06 6.02 -1.29
N TYR A 69 0.51 6.35 -0.08
CA TYR A 69 1.09 7.68 0.21
C TYR A 69 2.41 7.91 -0.52
N ALA A 70 3.26 6.88 -0.60
CA ALA A 70 4.50 6.95 -1.39
C ALA A 70 4.22 7.25 -2.87
N ASN A 71 3.07 6.83 -3.40
CA ASN A 71 2.62 7.10 -4.77
C ASN A 71 1.68 8.32 -4.91
N GLY A 72 1.55 9.16 -3.87
CA GLY A 72 0.71 10.37 -3.92
C GLY A 72 -0.81 10.11 -3.91
N LEU A 73 -1.23 8.92 -3.47
CA LEU A 73 -2.63 8.50 -3.33
C LEU A 73 -3.11 8.66 -1.88
N PHE A 74 -3.75 9.79 -1.56
CA PHE A 74 -4.16 10.09 -0.18
C PHE A 74 -5.65 9.85 0.11
N SER A 75 -6.51 9.99 -0.90
CA SER A 75 -7.96 9.85 -0.72
C SER A 75 -8.35 8.37 -0.59
N SER A 76 -9.08 8.01 0.47
CA SER A 76 -9.57 6.63 0.66
C SER A 76 -10.33 6.09 -0.56
N ARG A 77 -11.13 6.93 -1.23
CA ARG A 77 -11.84 6.54 -2.47
C ARG A 77 -10.89 6.33 -3.64
N ARG A 78 -9.80 7.10 -3.73
CA ARG A 78 -8.77 6.89 -4.76
C ARG A 78 -8.00 5.61 -4.50
N ILE A 79 -7.67 5.33 -3.23
CA ILE A 79 -7.00 4.08 -2.81
C ILE A 79 -7.89 2.87 -3.13
N GLU A 80 -9.16 2.90 -2.74
CA GLU A 80 -10.13 1.84 -3.08
C GLU A 80 -10.15 1.58 -4.59
N ARG A 81 -10.31 2.62 -5.42
CA ARG A 81 -10.29 2.47 -6.88
C ARG A 81 -8.96 1.93 -7.41
N ALA A 82 -7.85 2.32 -6.79
CA ALA A 82 -6.52 1.86 -7.19
C ALA A 82 -6.33 0.37 -6.92
N THR A 83 -6.96 -0.21 -5.89
CA THR A 83 -6.91 -1.68 -5.68
C THR A 83 -7.44 -2.49 -6.87
N TYR A 84 -8.30 -1.90 -7.72
CA TYR A 84 -8.80 -2.53 -8.95
C TYR A 84 -7.99 -2.21 -10.20
N ARG A 85 -7.37 -1.03 -10.26
CA ARG A 85 -6.82 -0.47 -11.51
C ARG A 85 -5.29 -0.43 -11.55
N ASP A 86 -4.66 -0.35 -10.41
CA ASP A 86 -3.21 -0.22 -10.27
C ASP A 86 -2.62 -1.54 -9.79
N ILE A 87 -1.68 -2.09 -10.56
CA ILE A 87 -1.08 -3.41 -10.30
C ILE A 87 -0.29 -3.40 -8.98
N GLY A 88 0.45 -2.33 -8.68
CA GLY A 88 1.23 -2.21 -7.45
C GLY A 88 0.33 -2.14 -6.23
N VAL A 89 -0.71 -1.31 -6.27
CA VAL A 89 -1.70 -1.23 -5.17
C VAL A 89 -2.43 -2.55 -4.99
N ARG A 90 -2.79 -3.22 -6.10
CA ARG A 90 -3.46 -4.52 -6.07
C ARG A 90 -2.58 -5.63 -5.49
N PHE A 91 -1.28 -5.62 -5.80
CA PHE A 91 -0.29 -6.51 -5.20
C PHE A 91 -0.21 -6.29 -3.68
N VAL A 92 -0.02 -5.04 -3.24
CA VAL A 92 0.07 -4.69 -1.81
C VAL A 92 -1.22 -5.05 -1.05
N ALA A 93 -2.37 -4.88 -1.69
CA ALA A 93 -3.66 -5.28 -1.14
C ALA A 93 -3.91 -6.79 -1.19
N ALA A 94 -2.95 -7.61 -1.65
CA ALA A 94 -3.11 -9.05 -1.85
C ALA A 94 -4.37 -9.42 -2.68
N ASN A 95 -4.67 -8.61 -3.70
CA ASN A 95 -5.88 -8.72 -4.52
C ASN A 95 -7.21 -8.59 -3.73
N LEU A 96 -7.17 -8.00 -2.54
CA LEU A 96 -8.35 -7.58 -1.78
C LEU A 96 -8.69 -6.12 -2.09
N HIS A 97 -9.93 -5.76 -1.78
CA HIS A 97 -10.47 -4.43 -2.09
C HIS A 97 -11.15 -3.81 -0.87
N PRO A 98 -10.38 -3.36 0.15
CA PRO A 98 -10.94 -2.60 1.26
C PRO A 98 -11.69 -1.36 0.75
N ASP A 99 -12.95 -1.21 1.17
CA ASP A 99 -13.73 -0.03 0.81
C ASP A 99 -13.19 1.25 1.48
N HIS A 100 -13.55 2.40 0.91
CA HIS A 100 -13.07 3.70 1.40
C HIS A 100 -13.43 3.96 2.87
N ASP A 101 -14.56 3.45 3.35
CA ASP A 101 -15.00 3.62 4.75
C ASP A 101 -14.13 2.82 5.71
N THR A 102 -13.76 1.60 5.33
CA THR A 102 -12.84 0.75 6.06
C THR A 102 -11.44 1.38 6.12
N ILE A 103 -10.96 1.90 4.99
CA ILE A 103 -9.67 2.62 4.92
C ILE A 103 -9.71 3.88 5.78
N ALA A 104 -10.76 4.70 5.67
CA ALA A 104 -10.90 5.93 6.43
C ALA A 104 -11.03 5.68 7.94
N THR A 105 -11.72 4.62 8.33
CA THR A 105 -11.87 4.23 9.73
C THR A 105 -10.55 3.75 10.31
N PHE A 106 -9.86 2.82 9.64
CA PHE A 106 -8.55 2.34 10.10
C PHE A 106 -7.55 3.48 10.28
N ARG A 107 -7.49 4.41 9.30
CA ARG A 107 -6.63 5.60 9.37
C ARG A 107 -6.93 6.48 10.57
N ARG A 108 -8.21 6.81 10.82
CA ARG A 108 -8.61 7.67 11.94
C ARG A 108 -8.31 7.01 13.29
N THR A 109 -8.57 5.72 13.40
CA THR A 109 -8.35 4.97 14.66
C THR A 109 -6.87 4.80 14.99
N ASN A 110 -6.00 4.69 13.97
CA ASN A 110 -4.60 4.32 14.15
C ASN A 110 -3.60 5.41 13.72
N GLN A 111 -4.02 6.68 13.66
CA GLN A 111 -3.19 7.76 13.09
C GLN A 111 -1.77 7.80 13.68
N VAL A 112 -1.66 7.81 15.02
CA VAL A 112 -0.35 7.87 15.71
C VAL A 112 0.52 6.65 15.41
N ALA A 113 -0.08 5.45 15.39
CA ALA A 113 0.63 4.21 15.06
C ALA A 113 1.11 4.18 13.60
N ILE A 114 0.29 4.70 12.67
CA ILE A 114 0.64 4.81 11.26
C ILE A 114 1.81 5.79 11.06
N GLU A 115 1.78 6.95 11.71
CA GLU A 115 2.86 7.95 11.62
C GLU A 115 4.19 7.37 12.14
N ALA A 116 4.17 6.68 13.28
CA ALA A 116 5.35 6.01 13.83
C ALA A 116 5.86 4.89 12.92
N ALA A 117 4.97 4.06 12.37
CA ALA A 117 5.33 3.00 11.44
C ALA A 117 5.92 3.55 10.13
N PHE A 118 5.38 4.66 9.63
CA PHE A 118 5.90 5.32 8.42
C PHE A 118 7.35 5.77 8.61
N ALA A 119 7.68 6.36 9.77
CA ALA A 119 9.05 6.74 10.10
C ALA A 119 9.99 5.52 10.12
N GLN A 120 9.56 4.39 10.70
CA GLN A 120 10.34 3.14 10.70
C GLN A 120 10.58 2.60 9.29
N VAL A 121 9.55 2.63 8.43
CA VAL A 121 9.68 2.18 7.04
C VAL A 121 10.65 3.08 6.26
N LEU A 122 10.63 4.40 6.47
CA LEU A 122 11.59 5.32 5.86
C LEU A 122 13.03 5.06 6.33
N LEU A 123 13.22 4.76 7.61
CA LEU A 123 14.54 4.39 8.15
C LEU A 123 15.06 3.11 7.50
N LEU A 124 14.22 2.07 7.40
CA LEU A 124 14.56 0.83 6.70
C LEU A 124 14.91 1.06 5.22
N ALA A 125 14.18 1.95 4.55
CA ALA A 125 14.43 2.29 3.15
C ALA A 125 15.77 3.02 2.96
N ARG A 126 16.18 3.83 3.95
CA ARG A 126 17.50 4.48 3.98
C ARG A 126 18.62 3.47 4.20
N GLU A 127 18.46 2.54 5.14
CA GLU A 127 19.47 1.53 5.47
C GLU A 127 19.73 0.55 4.33
N THR A 128 18.70 0.20 3.57
CA THR A 128 18.77 -0.73 2.44
C THR A 128 19.24 -0.08 1.14
N GLY A 129 19.52 1.22 1.13
CA GLY A 129 20.00 1.95 -0.06
C GLY A 129 18.93 2.13 -1.15
N LEU A 130 17.68 1.74 -0.90
CA LEU A 130 16.54 1.86 -1.82
C LEU A 130 16.09 3.32 -1.98
N LEU A 131 16.34 4.17 -0.97
CA LEU A 131 16.09 5.60 -1.05
C LEU A 131 17.33 6.36 -1.56
N ARG A 132 17.36 6.68 -2.86
CA ARG A 132 17.87 8.01 -3.27
C ARG A 132 16.81 9.00 -2.80
N LEU A 133 16.92 9.49 -1.56
CA LEU A 133 16.04 10.51 -0.97
C LEU A 133 16.04 11.77 -1.85
N GLY A 134 15.14 11.81 -2.83
CA GLY A 134 14.62 13.06 -3.37
C GLY A 134 13.84 13.71 -2.24
N VAL A 135 14.31 14.88 -1.80
CA VAL A 135 13.82 15.71 -0.70
C VAL A 135 12.34 15.46 -0.38
N VAL A 136 12.09 14.62 0.63
CA VAL A 136 10.75 14.45 1.20
C VAL A 136 10.48 15.70 2.02
N SER A 137 9.76 16.66 1.42
CA SER A 137 9.20 17.79 2.12
C SER A 137 8.10 17.30 3.05
N ILE A 138 8.43 17.13 4.33
CA ILE A 138 7.46 17.01 5.41
C ILE A 138 6.92 18.43 5.63
N ASN A 139 6.02 18.90 4.76
CA ASN A 139 5.40 20.20 4.93
C ASN A 139 4.29 20.10 5.99
N GLY A 140 4.70 19.99 7.25
CA GLY A 140 3.84 20.18 8.41
C GLY A 140 3.74 21.67 8.72
N THR A 141 2.84 22.38 8.08
CA THR A 141 2.47 23.75 8.50
C THR A 141 1.01 23.80 8.90
N LYS A 142 0.80 23.89 10.22
CA LYS A 142 -0.15 24.83 10.83
C LYS A 142 0.36 25.15 12.23
N ILE A 143 1.18 26.19 12.31
CA ILE A 143 1.34 26.98 13.53
C ILE A 143 0.39 28.16 13.31
N ASP A 144 -0.77 28.13 13.98
CA ASP A 144 -1.51 29.36 14.24
C ASP A 144 -0.70 30.15 15.27
N ALA A 145 -0.39 31.40 14.93
CA ALA A 145 0.14 32.41 15.83
C ALA A 145 -1.00 33.27 16.37
#